data_AF-A0A923PFS5-F1
#
_entry.id   AF-A0A923PFS5-F1
#
_cell.length_a   1.000
_cell.length_b   1.000
_cell.length_c   1.000
_cell.angle_alpha   90.00
_cell.angle_beta   90.00
_cell.angle_gamma   90.00
#
_symmetry.space_group_name_H-M   'P 1'
#
loop_
_entity.id
_entity.type
_entity.pdbx_description
1 polymer ?
#
loop_
_entity_poly.entity_id
_entity_poly.type
_entity_poly.pdbx_seq_one_letter_code
_entity_poly.pdbx_strand_id
1 'polypeptide(L)'
;MLKNTFFELLATYSADPRQKEALWDELEKAYTNQKRHYHTLRHLEHLLLQLTEIKGQLENWEAILFTLFYHDIIYKPLKSDNEERSAAHAVQIMQQLAVPADVTVLCREQILATKSHQASVNSDTNYFTDADLSILGSTPEVYARYCQNVRKEYAVFPDFIYRPGRKKVLKHFLAMEKIFKTDHFFDKFERNARRNLAEELRDLTE
;
A
#
# COMPACT_ATOMS: atom_id res chain seq x y z
N MET A 1 9.08 7.78 -13.23
CA MET A 1 9.38 8.31 -11.88
C MET A 1 9.78 7.17 -10.95
N LEU A 2 8.93 6.15 -10.75
CA LEU A 2 9.21 5.02 -9.85
C LEU A 2 10.57 4.34 -10.04
N LYS A 3 10.90 3.94 -11.28
CA LYS A 3 12.18 3.29 -11.58
C LYS A 3 13.39 4.13 -11.14
N ASN A 4 13.37 5.42 -11.44
CA ASN A 4 14.43 6.34 -11.04
C ASN A 4 14.51 6.47 -9.52
N THR A 5 13.38 6.63 -8.83
CA THR A 5 13.32 6.66 -7.36
C THR A 5 13.87 5.38 -6.73
N PHE A 6 13.53 4.22 -7.30
CA PHE A 6 14.07 2.93 -6.86
C PHE A 6 15.57 2.83 -7.10
N PHE A 7 16.06 3.35 -8.22
CA PHE A 7 17.48 3.30 -8.58
C PHE A 7 18.33 4.23 -7.72
N GLU A 8 17.78 5.39 -7.36
CA GLU A 8 18.35 6.32 -6.39
C GLU A 8 18.43 5.68 -5.00
N LEU A 9 17.34 5.03 -4.54
CA LEU A 9 17.35 4.25 -3.29
C LEU A 9 18.46 3.19 -3.29
N LEU A 10 18.52 2.38 -4.35
CA LEU A 10 19.51 1.31 -4.45
C LEU A 10 20.94 1.80 -4.66
N ALA A 11 21.15 3.07 -5.06
CA ALA A 11 22.50 3.62 -5.23
C ALA A 11 23.28 3.72 -3.91
N THR A 12 22.57 3.79 -2.77
CA THR A 12 23.17 3.71 -1.43
C THR A 12 23.72 2.32 -1.11
N TYR A 13 23.17 1.26 -1.71
CA TYR A 13 23.38 -0.13 -1.29
C TYR A 13 24.06 -1.02 -2.33
N SER A 14 23.97 -0.67 -3.60
CA SER A 14 24.61 -1.42 -4.69
C SER A 14 25.17 -0.49 -5.75
N ALA A 15 26.42 -0.76 -6.15
CA ALA A 15 27.04 -0.12 -7.30
C ALA A 15 26.80 -0.90 -8.60
N ASP A 16 26.28 -2.13 -8.53
CA ASP A 16 26.08 -3.00 -9.71
C ASP A 16 24.78 -2.65 -10.44
N PRO A 17 24.84 -2.09 -11.67
CA PRO A 17 23.65 -1.76 -12.43
C PRO A 17 22.81 -2.99 -12.77
N ARG A 18 23.43 -4.17 -12.93
CA ARG A 18 22.70 -5.41 -13.27
C ARG A 18 21.83 -5.88 -12.12
N GLN A 19 22.33 -5.75 -10.88
CA GLN A 19 21.55 -6.07 -9.69
C GLN A 19 20.34 -5.14 -9.55
N LYS A 20 20.53 -3.83 -9.76
CA LYS A 20 19.43 -2.85 -9.72
C LYS A 20 18.35 -3.16 -10.76
N GLU A 21 18.76 -3.48 -11.98
CA GLU A 21 17.82 -3.83 -13.03
C GLU A 21 17.08 -5.13 -12.73
N ALA A 22 17.76 -6.17 -12.26
CA ALA A 22 17.11 -7.43 -11.90
C ALA A 22 16.05 -7.24 -10.79
N LEU A 23 16.33 -6.42 -9.78
CA LEU A 23 15.38 -6.11 -8.72
C LEU A 23 14.18 -5.29 -9.23
N TRP A 24 14.43 -4.34 -10.13
CA TRP A 24 13.33 -3.58 -10.75
C TRP A 24 12.45 -4.45 -11.64
N ASP A 25 13.05 -5.32 -12.46
CA ASP A 25 12.32 -6.23 -13.33
C ASP A 25 11.40 -7.17 -12.53
N GLU A 26 11.83 -7.61 -11.34
CA GLU A 26 10.99 -8.37 -10.41
C GLU A 26 9.78 -7.56 -9.95
N LEU A 27 9.99 -6.33 -9.46
CA LEU A 27 8.93 -5.43 -9.03
C LEU A 27 7.96 -5.16 -10.19
N GLU A 28 8.46 -4.72 -11.32
CA GLU A 28 7.67 -4.40 -12.51
C GLU A 28 6.84 -5.61 -12.94
N LYS A 29 7.43 -6.80 -13.03
CA LYS A 29 6.70 -8.04 -13.37
C LYS A 29 5.59 -8.36 -12.37
N ALA A 30 5.82 -8.15 -11.08
CA ALA A 30 4.80 -8.41 -10.06
C ALA A 30 3.62 -7.44 -10.17
N TYR A 31 3.89 -6.14 -10.30
CA TYR A 31 2.88 -5.08 -10.35
C TYR A 31 2.22 -4.90 -11.73
N THR A 32 2.77 -5.50 -12.79
CA THR A 32 2.15 -5.55 -14.13
C THR A 32 1.42 -6.87 -14.40
N ASN A 33 1.32 -7.75 -13.41
CA ASN A 33 0.57 -8.99 -13.54
C ASN A 33 -0.88 -8.72 -13.94
N GLN A 34 -1.35 -9.40 -15.00
CA GLN A 34 -2.68 -9.18 -15.60
C GLN A 34 -3.87 -9.35 -14.65
N LYS A 35 -3.68 -10.05 -13.52
CA LYS A 35 -4.73 -10.23 -12.49
C LYS A 35 -4.80 -9.07 -11.50
N ARG A 36 -3.83 -8.16 -11.51
CA ARG A 36 -3.83 -6.94 -10.69
C ARG A 36 -4.42 -5.79 -11.50
N HIS A 37 -5.40 -5.13 -10.93
CA HIS A 37 -6.10 -4.02 -11.57
C HIS A 37 -6.04 -2.74 -10.72
N TYR A 38 -5.94 -2.89 -9.40
CA TYR A 38 -5.70 -1.82 -8.46
C TYR A 38 -4.24 -1.84 -8.00
N HIS A 39 -3.75 -2.97 -7.47
CA HIS A 39 -2.40 -3.13 -6.90
C HIS A 39 -1.31 -3.20 -7.99
N THR A 40 -1.15 -2.10 -8.71
CA THR A 40 -0.31 -1.96 -9.91
C THR A 40 0.76 -0.91 -9.70
N LEU A 41 1.62 -0.66 -10.70
CA LEU A 41 2.59 0.44 -10.62
C LEU A 41 1.92 1.80 -10.40
N ARG A 42 0.68 2.00 -10.88
CA ARG A 42 -0.08 3.24 -10.63
C ARG A 42 -0.44 3.43 -9.16
N HIS A 43 -0.67 2.34 -8.41
CA HIS A 43 -0.87 2.40 -6.96
C HIS A 43 0.40 2.90 -6.29
N LEU A 44 1.56 2.36 -6.68
CA LEU A 44 2.85 2.82 -6.15
C LEU A 44 3.13 4.30 -6.51
N GLU A 45 2.79 4.75 -7.71
CA GLU A 45 2.91 6.16 -8.11
C GLU A 45 2.04 7.07 -7.23
N HIS A 46 0.82 6.64 -6.93
CA HIS A 46 -0.09 7.37 -6.05
C HIS A 46 0.45 7.48 -4.63
N LEU A 47 0.93 6.38 -4.04
CA LEU A 47 1.56 6.40 -2.72
C LEU A 47 2.82 7.27 -2.71
N LEU A 48 3.68 7.15 -3.71
CA LEU A 48 4.91 7.96 -3.81
C LEU A 48 4.57 9.46 -3.84
N LEU A 49 3.53 9.86 -4.56
CA LEU A 49 3.07 11.25 -4.60
C LEU A 49 2.66 11.73 -3.21
N GLN A 50 1.80 10.98 -2.51
CA GLN A 50 1.35 11.36 -1.17
C GLN A 50 2.51 11.41 -0.16
N LEU A 51 3.42 10.42 -0.20
CA LEU A 51 4.56 10.34 0.70
C LEU A 51 5.60 11.44 0.41
N THR A 52 5.73 11.89 -0.83
CA THR A 52 6.65 12.98 -1.19
C THR A 52 6.18 14.32 -0.64
N GLU A 53 4.87 14.57 -0.58
CA GLU A 53 4.31 15.80 0.01
C GLU A 53 4.70 15.98 1.48
N ILE A 54 4.82 14.87 2.21
CA ILE A 54 5.16 14.85 3.64
C ILE A 54 6.60 14.42 3.92
N LYS A 55 7.48 14.37 2.91
CA LYS A 55 8.85 13.84 3.08
C LYS A 55 9.62 14.48 4.24
N GLY A 56 9.39 15.77 4.51
CA GLY A 56 10.02 16.48 5.62
C GLY A 56 9.51 16.12 7.02
N GLN A 57 8.43 15.34 7.13
CA GLN A 57 7.84 14.85 8.38
C GLN A 57 8.26 13.40 8.69
N LEU A 58 8.91 12.73 7.72
CA LEU A 58 9.33 11.34 7.84
C LEU A 58 10.75 11.27 8.40
N GLU A 59 10.95 10.43 9.41
CA GLU A 59 12.25 10.23 10.04
C GLU A 59 13.17 9.35 9.18
N ASN A 60 12.60 8.32 8.53
CA ASN A 60 13.35 7.35 7.75
C ASN A 60 12.76 7.17 6.34
N TRP A 61 13.16 8.04 5.43
CA TRP A 61 12.71 8.03 4.04
C TRP A 61 13.10 6.75 3.28
N GLU A 62 14.26 6.16 3.59
CA GLU A 62 14.71 4.93 2.92
C GLU A 62 13.84 3.74 3.31
N ALA A 63 13.51 3.58 4.60
CA ALA A 63 12.57 2.57 5.06
C ALA A 63 11.20 2.72 4.37
N ILE A 64 10.68 3.95 4.31
CA ILE A 64 9.41 4.25 3.61
C ILE A 64 9.46 3.86 2.13
N LEU A 65 10.57 4.12 1.43
CA LEU A 65 10.71 3.73 0.03
C LEU A 65 10.80 2.20 -0.13
N PHE A 66 11.51 1.48 0.73
CA PHE A 66 11.49 0.01 0.70
C PHE A 66 10.07 -0.53 0.96
N THR A 67 9.38 0.01 1.96
CA THR A 67 7.98 -0.35 2.24
C THR A 67 7.08 -0.07 1.04
N LEU A 68 7.23 1.10 0.40
CA LEU A 68 6.49 1.47 -0.81
C LEU A 68 6.60 0.40 -1.89
N PHE A 69 7.82 0.01 -2.27
CA PHE A 69 8.01 -0.94 -3.36
C PHE A 69 7.61 -2.36 -2.99
N TYR A 70 7.73 -2.76 -1.71
CA TYR A 70 7.56 -4.15 -1.31
C TYR A 70 6.27 -4.50 -0.56
N HIS A 71 5.46 -3.56 -0.07
CA HIS A 71 4.28 -3.89 0.76
C HIS A 71 3.29 -4.87 0.09
N ASP A 72 3.06 -4.71 -1.23
CA ASP A 72 2.17 -5.56 -2.02
C ASP A 72 2.89 -6.41 -3.06
N ILE A 73 4.20 -6.62 -2.90
CA ILE A 73 4.98 -7.41 -3.87
C ILE A 73 4.41 -8.82 -4.03
N ILE A 74 3.96 -9.43 -2.93
CA ILE A 74 3.16 -10.65 -2.93
C ILE A 74 1.69 -10.30 -2.73
N TYR A 75 0.90 -10.45 -3.79
CA TYR A 75 -0.54 -10.22 -3.73
C TYR A 75 -1.32 -11.38 -4.33
N LYS A 76 -2.08 -12.08 -3.48
CA LYS A 76 -3.00 -13.16 -3.84
C LYS A 76 -4.32 -12.93 -3.12
N PRO A 77 -5.41 -12.52 -3.80
CA PRO A 77 -6.71 -12.25 -3.17
C PRO A 77 -7.30 -13.37 -2.30
N LEU A 78 -6.84 -14.62 -2.50
CA LEU A 78 -7.31 -15.82 -1.79
C LEU A 78 -6.55 -16.10 -0.48
N LYS A 79 -5.54 -15.30 -0.16
CA LYS A 79 -4.57 -15.59 0.90
C LYS A 79 -4.52 -14.43 1.88
N SER A 80 -4.49 -14.78 3.17
CA SER A 80 -4.47 -13.82 4.28
C SER A 80 -3.05 -13.56 4.81
N ASP A 81 -2.04 -14.13 4.18
CA ASP A 81 -0.62 -14.03 4.56
C ASP A 81 0.18 -13.20 3.54
N ASN A 82 -0.48 -12.36 2.75
CA ASN A 82 0.17 -11.55 1.71
C ASN A 82 1.17 -10.58 2.35
N GLU A 83 0.75 -9.84 3.38
CA GLU A 83 1.57 -8.84 4.07
C GLU A 83 2.77 -9.50 4.75
N GLU A 84 2.58 -10.64 5.44
CA GLU A 84 3.67 -11.40 6.04
C GLU A 84 4.68 -11.89 4.99
N ARG A 85 4.21 -12.35 3.84
CA ARG A 85 5.06 -12.83 2.75
C ARG A 85 5.80 -11.71 2.04
N SER A 86 5.12 -10.58 1.81
CA SER A 86 5.72 -9.35 1.28
C SER A 86 6.81 -8.84 2.22
N ALA A 87 6.53 -8.80 3.53
CA ALA A 87 7.50 -8.38 4.54
C ALA A 87 8.72 -9.33 4.60
N ALA A 88 8.50 -10.64 4.57
CA ALA A 88 9.59 -11.62 4.53
C ALA A 88 10.45 -11.49 3.27
N HIS A 89 9.81 -11.25 2.12
CA HIS A 89 10.51 -11.03 0.86
C HIS A 89 11.32 -9.73 0.88
N ALA A 90 10.75 -8.63 1.39
CA ALA A 90 11.45 -7.36 1.57
C ALA A 90 12.70 -7.52 2.43
N VAL A 91 12.58 -8.19 3.59
CA VAL A 91 13.71 -8.48 4.49
C VAL A 91 14.80 -9.26 3.78
N GLN A 92 14.45 -10.28 2.99
CA GLN A 92 15.42 -11.07 2.23
C GLN A 92 16.21 -10.19 1.25
N ILE A 93 15.53 -9.34 0.48
CA ILE A 93 16.18 -8.45 -0.49
C ILE A 93 17.07 -7.42 0.23
N MET A 94 16.55 -6.79 1.30
CA MET A 94 17.30 -5.79 2.07
C MET A 94 18.56 -6.39 2.72
N GLN A 95 18.50 -7.64 3.19
CA GLN A 95 19.68 -8.36 3.68
C GLN A 95 20.71 -8.64 2.58
N GLN A 96 20.27 -9.03 1.39
CA GLN A 96 21.16 -9.26 0.23
C GLN A 96 21.87 -7.96 -0.22
N LEU A 97 21.19 -6.82 -0.04
CA LEU A 97 21.72 -5.48 -0.31
C LEU A 97 22.53 -4.90 0.86
N ALA A 98 22.70 -5.64 1.96
CA ALA A 98 23.36 -5.19 3.18
C ALA A 98 22.78 -3.87 3.75
N VAL A 99 21.46 -3.68 3.60
CA VAL A 99 20.74 -2.55 4.20
C VAL A 99 20.82 -2.65 5.74
N PRO A 100 21.03 -1.55 6.47
CA PRO A 100 21.05 -1.54 7.93
C PRO A 100 19.85 -2.25 8.57
N ALA A 101 20.11 -2.91 9.69
CA ALA A 101 19.13 -3.77 10.35
C ALA A 101 17.93 -2.97 10.89
N ASP A 102 18.16 -1.75 11.37
CA ASP A 102 17.13 -0.82 11.84
C ASP A 102 16.18 -0.40 10.70
N VAL A 103 16.71 -0.03 9.53
CA VAL A 103 15.91 0.27 8.32
C VAL A 103 15.11 -0.96 7.88
N THR A 104 15.73 -2.14 7.91
CA THR A 104 15.09 -3.41 7.53
C THR A 104 13.96 -3.81 8.48
N VAL A 105 14.15 -3.63 9.78
CA VAL A 105 13.12 -3.89 10.80
C VAL A 105 11.95 -2.92 10.62
N LEU A 106 12.22 -1.64 10.42
CA LEU A 106 11.18 -0.63 10.22
C LEU A 106 10.35 -0.92 8.97
N CYS A 107 11.00 -1.22 7.83
CA CYS A 107 10.30 -1.62 6.60
C CYS A 107 9.38 -2.82 6.84
N ARG A 108 9.89 -3.89 7.48
CA ARG A 108 9.09 -5.07 7.81
C ARG A 108 7.86 -4.72 8.64
N GLU A 109 8.03 -3.93 9.68
CA GLU A 109 6.93 -3.53 10.58
C GLU A 109 5.89 -2.66 9.88
N GLN A 110 6.32 -1.76 9.00
CA GLN A 110 5.44 -0.93 8.20
C GLN A 110 4.61 -1.77 7.22
N ILE A 111 5.22 -2.75 6.54
CA ILE A 111 4.48 -3.68 5.66
C ILE A 111 3.46 -4.49 6.47
N LEU A 112 3.82 -5.02 7.64
CA LEU A 112 2.88 -5.77 8.47
C LEU A 112 1.71 -4.90 8.97
N ALA A 113 1.95 -3.60 9.20
CA ALA A 113 0.93 -2.68 9.66
C ALA A 113 -0.18 -2.42 8.61
N THR A 114 0.09 -2.60 7.30
CA THR A 114 -0.92 -2.45 6.23
C THR A 114 -1.99 -3.54 6.26
N LYS A 115 -1.83 -4.59 7.08
CA LYS A 115 -2.84 -5.63 7.22
C LYS A 115 -4.10 -5.16 7.94
N SER A 116 -3.92 -4.32 8.96
CA SER A 116 -5.00 -3.90 9.87
C SER A 116 -5.16 -2.39 9.96
N HIS A 117 -4.18 -1.64 9.45
CA HIS A 117 -4.09 -0.19 9.49
C HIS A 117 -4.39 0.39 10.88
N GLN A 118 -4.02 -0.33 11.95
CA GLN A 118 -4.15 0.19 13.32
C GLN A 118 -3.08 1.24 13.59
N ALA A 119 -3.34 2.11 14.57
CA ALA A 119 -2.36 3.10 15.00
C ALA A 119 -1.10 2.40 15.53
N SER A 120 0.05 2.86 15.05
CA SER A 120 1.38 2.47 15.51
C SER A 120 1.94 3.53 16.45
N VAL A 121 2.83 3.11 17.34
CA VAL A 121 3.66 4.04 18.13
C VAL A 121 4.70 4.76 17.27
N ASN A 122 5.04 4.18 16.10
CA ASN A 122 5.95 4.79 15.14
C ASN A 122 5.18 5.70 14.17
N SER A 123 5.58 6.97 14.09
CA SER A 123 4.90 7.98 13.27
C SER A 123 5.01 7.69 11.77
N ASP A 124 6.18 7.29 11.28
CA ASP A 124 6.40 6.94 9.87
C ASP A 124 5.51 5.77 9.42
N THR A 125 5.29 4.78 10.30
CA THR A 125 4.33 3.71 10.04
C THR A 125 2.92 4.25 9.84
N ASN A 126 2.47 5.18 10.69
CA ASN A 126 1.14 5.79 10.55
C ASN A 126 1.03 6.55 9.22
N TYR A 127 2.03 7.36 8.86
CA TYR A 127 2.08 8.05 7.58
C TYR A 127 2.04 7.10 6.38
N PHE A 128 2.77 5.98 6.44
CA PHE A 128 2.73 4.99 5.37
C PHE A 128 1.34 4.36 5.23
N THR A 129 0.76 3.89 6.35
CA THR A 129 -0.58 3.28 6.33
C THR A 129 -1.66 4.26 5.91
N ASP A 130 -1.52 5.55 6.23
CA ASP A 130 -2.44 6.59 5.77
C ASP A 130 -2.29 6.86 4.26
N ALA A 131 -1.06 6.89 3.75
CA ALA A 131 -0.79 7.05 2.33
C ALA A 131 -1.37 5.87 1.52
N ASP A 132 -1.24 4.65 2.02
CA ASP A 132 -1.84 3.45 1.43
C ASP A 132 -3.38 3.53 1.38
N LEU A 133 -4.02 4.07 2.43
CA LEU A 133 -5.47 4.27 2.47
C LEU A 133 -5.97 5.52 1.75
N SER A 134 -5.09 6.39 1.24
CA SER A 134 -5.49 7.71 0.72
C SER A 134 -6.45 7.64 -0.48
N ILE A 135 -6.47 6.53 -1.22
CA ILE A 135 -7.46 6.29 -2.28
C ILE A 135 -8.90 6.39 -1.78
N LEU A 136 -9.15 6.04 -0.51
CA LEU A 136 -10.47 6.06 0.09
C LEU A 136 -11.02 7.49 0.13
N GLY A 137 -10.16 8.48 0.39
CA GLY A 137 -10.54 9.90 0.44
C GLY A 137 -10.48 10.64 -0.90
N SER A 138 -10.27 9.93 -2.00
CA SER A 138 -10.25 10.52 -3.35
C SER A 138 -11.61 11.05 -3.80
N THR A 139 -11.66 11.72 -4.95
CA THR A 139 -12.95 12.18 -5.52
C THR A 139 -13.84 10.98 -5.84
N PRO A 140 -15.18 11.14 -5.85
CA PRO A 140 -16.10 10.03 -6.13
C PRO A 140 -15.80 9.29 -7.44
N GLU A 141 -15.33 9.99 -8.48
CA GLU A 141 -14.99 9.40 -9.77
C GLU A 141 -13.72 8.55 -9.71
N VAL A 142 -12.73 8.97 -8.92
CA VAL A 142 -11.51 8.18 -8.68
C VAL A 142 -11.84 6.96 -7.82
N TYR A 143 -12.63 7.16 -6.76
CA TYR A 143 -13.07 6.08 -5.88
C TYR A 143 -13.90 5.01 -6.61
N ALA A 144 -14.82 5.42 -7.49
CA ALA A 144 -15.61 4.48 -8.29
C ALA A 144 -14.73 3.59 -9.20
N ARG A 145 -13.67 4.17 -9.80
CA ARG A 145 -12.68 3.40 -10.58
C ARG A 145 -11.89 2.44 -9.70
N TYR A 146 -11.51 2.87 -8.49
CA TYR A 146 -10.92 2.00 -7.49
C TYR A 146 -11.82 0.79 -7.19
N CYS A 147 -13.10 1.00 -6.88
CA CYS A 147 -14.06 -0.07 -6.62
C CYS A 147 -14.19 -1.05 -7.79
N GLN A 148 -14.25 -0.54 -9.03
CA GLN A 148 -14.29 -1.37 -10.23
C GLN A 148 -13.03 -2.22 -10.39
N ASN A 149 -11.86 -1.64 -10.14
CA ASN A 149 -10.58 -2.35 -10.23
C ASN A 149 -10.46 -3.42 -9.14
N VAL A 150 -10.82 -3.10 -7.89
CA VAL A 150 -10.90 -4.10 -6.82
C VAL A 150 -11.87 -5.22 -7.19
N ARG A 151 -13.06 -4.91 -7.71
CA ARG A 151 -14.02 -5.94 -8.14
C ARG A 151 -13.44 -6.89 -9.19
N LYS A 152 -12.62 -6.39 -10.12
CA LYS A 152 -11.92 -7.20 -11.13
C LYS A 152 -10.87 -8.12 -10.52
N GLU A 153 -10.11 -7.68 -9.52
CA GLU A 153 -9.14 -8.55 -8.82
C GLU A 153 -9.82 -9.72 -8.09
N TYR A 154 -11.05 -9.51 -7.64
CA TYR A 154 -11.90 -10.52 -7.01
C TYR A 154 -12.89 -11.16 -8.00
N ALA A 155 -12.68 -11.06 -9.32
CA ALA A 155 -13.59 -11.58 -10.35
C ALA A 155 -13.86 -13.09 -10.24
N VAL A 156 -12.94 -13.85 -9.65
CA VAL A 156 -13.11 -15.29 -9.38
C VAL A 156 -14.27 -15.58 -8.41
N PHE A 157 -14.64 -14.61 -7.57
CA PHE A 157 -15.73 -14.76 -6.62
C PHE A 157 -17.06 -14.27 -7.20
N PRO A 158 -18.12 -15.09 -7.13
CA PRO A 158 -19.47 -14.63 -7.41
C PRO A 158 -19.90 -13.60 -6.37
N ASP A 159 -20.86 -12.76 -6.74
CA ASP A 159 -21.30 -11.62 -5.93
C ASP A 159 -21.77 -12.00 -4.52
N PHE A 160 -22.42 -13.15 -4.36
CA PHE A 160 -22.89 -13.61 -3.05
C PHE A 160 -21.75 -13.97 -2.07
N ILE A 161 -20.53 -14.21 -2.57
CA ILE A 161 -19.31 -14.39 -1.75
C ILE A 161 -18.56 -13.06 -1.61
N TYR A 162 -18.41 -12.31 -2.70
CA TYR A 162 -17.67 -11.05 -2.72
C TYR A 162 -18.33 -9.98 -1.84
N ARG A 163 -19.64 -9.74 -2.01
CA ARG A 163 -20.36 -8.64 -1.34
C ARG A 163 -20.25 -8.72 0.19
N PRO A 164 -20.49 -9.87 0.87
CA PRO A 164 -20.32 -9.96 2.32
C PRO A 164 -18.89 -9.65 2.78
N GLY A 165 -17.88 -10.17 2.07
CA GLY A 165 -16.47 -9.91 2.36
C GLY A 165 -16.12 -8.42 2.23
N ARG A 166 -16.54 -7.80 1.12
CA ARG A 166 -16.31 -6.37 0.89
C ARG A 166 -17.02 -5.52 1.95
N LYS A 167 -18.28 -5.82 2.29
CA LYS A 167 -19.01 -5.13 3.37
C LYS A 167 -18.27 -5.20 4.71
N LYS A 168 -17.63 -6.33 5.03
CA LYS A 168 -16.85 -6.48 6.26
C LYS A 168 -15.66 -5.50 6.28
N VAL A 169 -14.96 -5.34 5.16
CA VAL A 169 -13.86 -4.37 5.02
C VAL A 169 -14.38 -2.93 5.17
N LEU A 170 -15.46 -2.57 4.48
CA LEU A 170 -16.03 -1.22 4.56
C LEU A 170 -16.48 -0.88 5.99
N LYS A 171 -17.18 -1.82 6.66
CA LYS A 171 -17.62 -1.65 8.04
C LYS A 171 -16.45 -1.55 9.01
N HIS A 172 -15.36 -2.29 8.77
CA HIS A 172 -14.17 -2.20 9.59
C HIS A 172 -13.58 -0.78 9.58
N PHE A 173 -13.40 -0.18 8.40
CA PHE A 173 -12.91 1.20 8.30
C PHE A 173 -13.90 2.23 8.86
N LEU A 174 -15.19 2.09 8.57
CA LEU A 174 -16.22 3.01 9.10
C LEU A 174 -16.32 2.97 10.64
N ALA A 175 -15.99 1.84 11.26
CA ALA A 175 -15.99 1.67 12.71
C ALA A 175 -14.73 2.22 13.40
N MET A 176 -13.66 2.56 12.66
CA MET A 176 -12.50 3.24 13.24
C MET A 176 -12.90 4.64 13.70
N GLU A 177 -12.36 5.08 14.84
CA GLU A 177 -12.51 6.46 15.31
C GLU A 177 -11.91 7.46 14.30
N LYS A 178 -10.71 7.15 13.80
CA LYS A 178 -10.04 7.84 12.69
C LYS A 178 -9.56 6.84 11.65
N ILE A 179 -9.97 7.01 10.38
CA ILE A 179 -9.46 6.18 9.27
C ILE A 179 -8.02 6.57 8.94
N PHE A 180 -7.70 7.86 9.03
CA PHE A 180 -6.34 8.37 8.89
C PHE A 180 -5.79 8.80 10.25
N LYS A 181 -4.60 8.30 10.61
CA LYS A 181 -4.02 8.35 11.95
C LYS A 181 -3.29 9.67 12.18
N THR A 182 -2.73 10.23 11.12
CA THR A 182 -1.97 11.48 11.12
C THR A 182 -2.87 12.64 10.74
N ASP A 183 -2.62 13.80 11.35
CA ASP A 183 -3.45 15.00 11.12
C ASP A 183 -3.43 15.42 9.64
N HIS A 184 -2.28 15.31 8.96
CA HIS A 184 -2.15 15.63 7.53
C HIS A 184 -3.14 14.85 6.66
N PHE A 185 -3.18 13.52 6.79
CA PHE A 185 -4.07 12.69 5.99
C PHE A 185 -5.51 12.75 6.49
N PHE A 186 -5.72 12.91 7.79
CA PHE A 186 -7.05 13.09 8.36
C PHE A 186 -7.75 14.32 7.79
N ASP A 187 -7.11 15.48 7.85
CA ASP A 187 -7.68 16.73 7.35
C ASP A 187 -7.94 16.68 5.83
N LYS A 188 -7.06 16.00 5.09
CA LYS A 188 -7.12 15.88 3.64
C LYS A 188 -8.19 14.89 3.16
N PHE A 189 -8.37 13.76 3.84
CA PHE A 189 -9.08 12.60 3.28
C PHE A 189 -10.22 12.03 4.10
N GLU A 190 -10.26 12.22 5.44
CA GLU A 190 -11.21 11.52 6.32
C GLU A 190 -12.67 11.70 5.89
N ARG A 191 -13.08 12.96 5.64
CA ARG A 191 -14.46 13.29 5.28
C ARG A 191 -14.90 12.60 3.99
N ASN A 192 -14.05 12.65 2.97
CA ASN A 192 -14.33 12.02 1.68
C ASN A 192 -14.31 10.49 1.81
N ALA A 193 -13.38 9.93 2.58
CA ALA A 193 -13.29 8.49 2.81
C ALA A 193 -14.56 7.94 3.45
N ARG A 194 -15.05 8.60 4.52
CA ARG A 194 -16.30 8.18 5.16
C ARG A 194 -17.50 8.25 4.23
N ARG A 195 -17.61 9.31 3.41
CA ARG A 195 -18.68 9.43 2.41
C ARG A 195 -18.60 8.28 1.38
N ASN A 196 -17.44 8.11 0.76
CA ASN A 196 -17.20 7.10 -0.28
C ASN A 196 -17.47 5.68 0.22
N LEU A 197 -16.96 5.33 1.42
CA LEU A 197 -17.18 4.03 2.05
C LEU A 197 -18.66 3.78 2.39
N ALA A 198 -19.37 4.80 2.90
CA ALA A 198 -20.79 4.68 3.24
C ALA A 198 -21.68 4.55 2.00
N GLU A 199 -21.35 5.26 0.92
CA GLU A 199 -21.99 5.12 -0.38
C GLU A 199 -21.81 3.71 -0.94
N GLU A 200 -20.57 3.19 -1.01
CA GLU A 200 -20.33 1.83 -1.47
C GLU A 200 -21.05 0.79 -0.61
N LEU A 201 -21.08 0.97 0.71
CA LEU A 201 -21.75 0.05 1.62
C LEU A 201 -23.27 -0.05 1.36
N ARG A 202 -23.90 1.07 1.01
CA ARG A 202 -25.32 1.13 0.63
C ARG A 202 -25.55 0.43 -0.70
N ASP A 203 -24.74 0.71 -1.71
CA ASP A 203 -24.85 0.10 -3.04
C ASP A 203 -24.67 -1.43 -3.03
N LEU A 204 -23.90 -1.97 -2.08
CA LEU A 204 -23.74 -3.43 -1.91
C LEU A 204 -24.91 -4.08 -1.15
N THR A 205 -25.77 -3.30 -0.50
CA THR A 205 -26.90 -3.75 0.32
C THR A 205 -28.22 -3.80 -0.44
N GLU A 206 -28.32 -3.00 -1.50
CA GLU A 206 -29.34 -3.12 -2.54
C GLU A 206 -29.03 -4.30 -3.49
#